data_AF-A0A1M6IGQ7-F1
#
_entry.id   AF-A0A1M6IGQ7-F1
#
_cell.length_a   1.000
_cell.length_b   1.000
_cell.length_c   1.000
_cell.angle_alpha   90.00
_cell.angle_beta   90.00
_cell.angle_gamma   90.00
#
_symmetry.space_group_name_H-M   'P 1'
#
loop_
_entity.id
_entity.type
_entity.pdbx_description
1 polymer ?
#
loop_
_entity_poly.entity_id
_entity_poly.type
_entity_poly.pdbx_seq_one_letter_code
_entity_poly.pdbx_strand_id
1 'polypeptide(L)'
;MEPMVVMLMEKEQDTGYLTKEIGSYRIMEGGQYIDSIYLTDQEGERTVHLRLTTDRDLEDWEYEAVFDYYDTEVFGQEIRSIVEVEEEFNPVWEIAFPFTDSREGMETMLERILTIHKTELNSTYEEIQDKKEEYE
;
A
#
# COMPACT_ATOMS: atom_id res chain seq x y z
N MET A 1 10.80 12.25 -14.76
CA MET A 1 9.48 11.75 -14.35
C MET A 1 8.83 12.85 -13.54
N GLU A 2 7.56 13.14 -13.75
CA GLU A 2 6.85 14.13 -12.94
C GLU A 2 6.43 13.48 -11.62
N PRO A 3 6.64 14.12 -10.46
CA PRO A 3 6.24 13.57 -9.18
C PRO A 3 4.71 13.50 -9.08
N MET A 4 4.19 12.39 -8.56
CA MET A 4 2.81 12.31 -8.13
C MET A 4 2.64 13.05 -6.80
N VAL A 5 1.50 13.72 -6.62
CA VAL A 5 1.14 14.31 -5.33
C VAL A 5 0.05 13.47 -4.69
N VAL A 6 0.34 12.96 -3.50
CA VAL A 6 -0.59 12.16 -2.70
C VAL A 6 -1.13 13.03 -1.58
N MET A 7 -2.45 13.05 -1.41
CA MET A 7 -3.14 13.80 -0.37
C MET A 7 -3.55 12.87 0.76
N LEU A 8 -3.09 13.14 1.97
CA LEU A 8 -3.49 12.42 3.17
C LEU A 8 -4.70 13.10 3.81
N MET A 9 -5.79 12.35 3.90
CA MET A 9 -7.03 12.79 4.52
C MET A 9 -7.24 12.05 5.85
N GLU A 10 -7.72 12.75 6.86
CA GLU A 10 -8.24 12.14 8.08
C GLU A 10 -9.56 11.43 7.78
N LYS A 11 -9.70 10.21 8.26
CA LYS A 11 -10.90 9.38 8.18
C LYS A 11 -11.46 9.20 9.58
N GLU A 12 -12.69 9.64 9.79
CA GLU A 12 -13.42 9.41 11.03
C GLU A 12 -13.78 7.92 11.14
N GLN A 13 -13.53 7.32 12.30
CA GLN A 13 -13.70 5.87 12.48
C GLN A 13 -15.16 5.44 12.60
N ASP A 14 -16.00 6.27 13.21
CA ASP A 14 -17.42 5.94 13.45
C ASP A 14 -18.24 5.94 12.15
N THR A 15 -17.94 6.87 11.24
CA THR A 15 -18.71 7.10 10.02
C THR A 15 -17.99 6.62 8.76
N GLY A 16 -16.67 6.46 8.82
CA GLY A 16 -15.81 6.18 7.67
C GLY A 16 -15.61 7.38 6.73
N TYR A 17 -16.14 8.55 7.07
CA TYR A 17 -16.03 9.74 6.22
C TYR A 17 -14.64 10.38 6.29
N LEU A 18 -14.18 10.86 5.14
CA LEU A 18 -13.01 11.72 5.06
C LEU A 18 -13.40 13.13 5.52
N THR A 19 -12.71 13.64 6.54
CA THR A 19 -13.12 14.87 7.23
C THR A 19 -12.22 16.06 6.91
N LYS A 20 -10.91 15.85 6.82
CA LYS A 20 -9.93 16.93 6.77
C LYS A 20 -8.64 16.54 6.04
N GLU A 21 -8.09 17.47 5.28
CA GLU A 21 -6.73 17.35 4.73
C GLU A 21 -5.68 17.50 5.85
N ILE A 22 -4.82 16.49 5.97
CA ILE A 22 -3.69 16.48 6.91
C ILE A 22 -2.41 16.97 6.22
N GLY A 23 -2.21 16.61 4.96
CA GLY A 23 -1.05 17.06 4.19
C GLY A 23 -0.99 16.51 2.78
N SER A 24 -0.03 17.01 2.01
CA SER A 24 0.27 16.53 0.67
C SER A 24 1.76 16.24 0.51
N TYR A 25 2.05 15.08 -0.07
CA TYR A 25 3.39 14.50 -0.17
C TYR A 25 3.73 14.25 -1.63
N ARG A 26 4.97 14.55 -2.01
CA ARG A 26 5.47 14.28 -3.37
C ARG A 26 6.09 12.89 -3.39
N ILE A 27 5.65 12.10 -4.36
CA ILE A 27 6.15 10.75 -4.62
C ILE A 27 6.87 10.77 -5.96
N MET A 28 8.16 10.47 -5.95
CA MET A 28 8.99 10.52 -7.15
C MET A 28 8.82 9.27 -8.02
N GLU A 29 8.59 8.11 -7.40
CA GLU A 29 8.45 6.81 -8.06
C GLU A 29 7.47 5.91 -7.28
N GLY A 30 6.76 5.04 -7.98
CA GLY A 30 5.86 4.06 -7.36
C GLY A 30 4.47 4.58 -7.03
N GLY A 31 4.14 5.82 -7.39
CA GLY A 31 2.82 6.40 -7.16
C GLY A 31 1.67 5.59 -7.80
N GLN A 32 1.93 4.88 -8.90
CA GLN A 32 0.94 4.01 -9.55
C GLN A 32 0.49 2.81 -8.69
N TYR A 33 1.26 2.43 -7.67
CA TYR A 33 0.88 1.36 -6.75
C TYR A 33 -0.05 1.83 -5.64
N ILE A 34 -0.27 3.14 -5.49
CA ILE A 34 -1.12 3.68 -4.43
C ILE A 34 -2.58 3.61 -4.88
N ASP A 35 -3.34 2.72 -4.27
CA ASP A 35 -4.79 2.68 -4.40
C ASP A 35 -5.43 3.85 -3.62
N SER A 36 -5.10 3.94 -2.33
CA SER A 36 -5.61 5.00 -1.47
C SER A 36 -4.78 5.18 -0.21
N ILE A 37 -4.94 6.33 0.44
CA ILE A 37 -4.26 6.62 1.71
C ILE A 37 -5.18 7.44 2.61
N TYR A 38 -5.18 7.14 3.91
CA TYR A 38 -5.92 7.91 4.90
C TYR A 38 -5.26 7.82 6.28
N LEU A 39 -5.66 8.70 7.19
CA LEU A 39 -5.20 8.75 8.57
C LEU A 39 -6.35 8.51 9.52
N THR A 40 -6.15 7.66 10.53
CA THR A 40 -7.06 7.53 11.67
C THR A 40 -6.38 8.03 12.92
N ASP A 41 -7.13 8.77 13.75
CA ASP A 41 -6.70 9.17 15.09
C ASP A 41 -7.51 8.39 16.14
N GLN A 42 -6.82 7.52 16.89
CA GLN A 42 -7.38 6.79 18.03
C GLN A 42 -6.81 7.36 19.33
N GLU A 43 -7.58 8.18 20.04
CA GLU A 43 -7.17 8.75 21.34
C GLU A 43 -5.81 9.49 21.31
N GLY A 44 -5.46 10.13 20.19
CA GLY A 44 -4.19 10.83 19.97
C GLY A 44 -3.13 10.00 19.26
N GLU A 45 -3.38 8.72 19.03
CA GLU A 45 -2.52 7.85 18.22
C GLU A 45 -2.90 7.94 16.75
N ARG A 46 -2.11 8.72 16.00
CA ARG A 46 -2.29 8.93 14.57
C ARG A 46 -1.60 7.82 13.76
N THR A 47 -2.41 7.03 13.06
CA THR A 47 -1.96 5.93 12.18
C THR A 47 -2.31 6.25 10.75
N VAL A 48 -1.34 6.11 9.85
CA VAL A 48 -1.53 6.19 8.40
C VAL A 48 -1.84 4.80 7.88
N HIS A 49 -2.88 4.69 7.07
CA HIS A 49 -3.27 3.50 6.33
C HIS A 49 -3.04 3.78 4.85
N LEU A 50 -2.15 2.99 4.24
CA LEU A 50 -1.80 3.06 2.84
C LEU A 50 -2.24 1.76 2.17
N ARG A 51 -3.16 1.86 1.22
CA ARG A 51 -3.53 0.74 0.36
C ARG A 51 -2.63 0.71 -0.86
N LEU A 52 -1.96 -0.41 -1.05
CA LEU A 52 -1.13 -0.67 -2.21
C LEU A 52 -1.77 -1.72 -3.10
N THR A 53 -1.60 -1.57 -4.40
CA THR A 53 -2.11 -2.48 -5.43
C THR A 53 -1.08 -2.69 -6.52
N THR A 54 -1.41 -3.51 -7.51
CA THR A 54 -0.57 -3.88 -8.63
C THR A 54 -0.46 -2.77 -9.69
N ASP A 55 0.59 -2.80 -10.50
CA ASP A 55 0.81 -1.88 -11.64
C ASP A 55 0.00 -2.22 -12.90
N ARG A 56 -0.69 -3.36 -12.88
CA ARG A 56 -1.52 -3.86 -13.97
C ARG A 56 -2.68 -4.67 -13.44
N ASP A 57 -3.71 -4.82 -14.28
CA ASP A 57 -4.77 -5.78 -14.02
C ASP A 57 -4.25 -7.20 -14.13
N LEU A 58 -4.66 -8.05 -13.19
CA LEU A 58 -4.28 -9.45 -13.11
C LEU A 58 -5.42 -10.36 -13.60
N GLU A 59 -5.08 -11.49 -14.21
CA GLU A 59 -6.04 -12.57 -14.43
C GLU A 59 -6.44 -13.22 -13.09
N ASP A 60 -7.59 -13.89 -13.01
CA ASP A 60 -8.09 -14.52 -11.78
C ASP A 60 -7.05 -15.46 -11.13
N TRP A 61 -6.32 -16.23 -11.93
CA TRP A 61 -5.26 -17.12 -11.43
C TRP A 61 -4.04 -16.35 -10.91
N GLU A 62 -3.71 -15.20 -11.51
CA GLU A 62 -2.62 -14.34 -11.06
C GLU A 62 -2.99 -13.65 -9.74
N TYR A 63 -4.27 -13.30 -9.56
CA TYR A 63 -4.77 -12.73 -8.30
C TYR A 63 -4.51 -13.67 -7.13
N GLU A 64 -4.92 -14.94 -7.25
CA GLU A 64 -4.73 -15.95 -6.21
C GLU A 64 -3.23 -16.23 -5.99
N ALA A 65 -2.47 -16.42 -7.07
CA ALA A 65 -1.04 -16.68 -6.98
C ALA A 65 -0.25 -15.52 -6.37
N VAL A 66 -0.62 -14.27 -6.66
CA VAL A 66 0.07 -13.12 -6.06
C VAL A 66 -0.13 -13.09 -4.54
N PHE A 67 -1.32 -13.38 -4.02
CA PHE A 67 -1.49 -13.46 -2.56
C PHE A 67 -0.68 -14.60 -1.94
N ASP A 68 -0.63 -15.77 -2.58
CA ASP A 68 0.12 -16.92 -2.05
C ASP A 68 1.63 -16.69 -2.02
N TYR A 69 2.17 -15.92 -2.98
CA TYR A 69 3.61 -15.77 -3.19
C TYR A 69 4.19 -14.41 -2.80
N TYR A 70 3.36 -13.41 -2.50
CA TYR A 70 3.82 -12.10 -2.05
C TYR A 70 4.25 -12.15 -0.57
N ASP A 71 5.54 -11.95 -0.30
CA ASP A 71 6.05 -11.98 1.07
C ASP A 71 5.79 -10.66 1.79
N THR A 72 4.79 -10.65 2.68
CA THR A 72 4.48 -9.47 3.51
C THR A 72 5.52 -9.20 4.62
N GLU A 73 6.40 -10.16 4.95
CA GLU A 73 7.43 -9.98 5.99
C GLU A 73 8.54 -9.00 5.56
N VAL A 74 8.72 -8.76 4.26
CA VAL A 74 9.75 -7.87 3.70
C VAL A 74 9.62 -6.41 4.15
N PHE A 75 8.44 -5.98 4.61
CA PHE A 75 8.23 -4.65 5.20
C PHE A 75 8.86 -4.50 6.60
N GLY A 76 9.07 -5.60 7.31
CA GLY A 76 9.78 -5.64 8.59
C GLY A 76 9.28 -4.64 9.64
N GLN A 77 10.22 -3.99 10.33
CA GLN A 77 9.92 -3.07 11.44
C GLN A 77 9.50 -1.66 11.00
N GLU A 78 9.42 -1.40 9.69
CA GLU A 78 9.01 -0.09 9.18
C GLU A 78 7.52 0.16 9.44
N ILE A 79 6.72 -0.91 9.43
CA ILE A 79 5.26 -0.84 9.52
C ILE A 79 4.77 -1.43 10.86
N ARG A 80 3.51 -1.13 11.20
CA ARG A 80 2.82 -1.72 12.36
C ARG A 80 2.10 -3.00 11.99
N SER A 81 1.45 -3.00 10.84
CA SER A 81 0.72 -4.15 10.31
C SER A 81 0.52 -4.01 8.81
N ILE A 82 0.27 -5.15 8.18
CA ILE A 82 -0.14 -5.29 6.80
C ILE A 82 -1.26 -6.33 6.78
N VAL A 83 -2.33 -6.06 6.03
CA VAL A 83 -3.45 -6.98 5.84
C VAL A 83 -3.83 -7.05 4.37
N GLU A 84 -4.20 -8.24 3.92
CA GLU A 84 -4.74 -8.48 2.58
C GLU A 84 -6.20 -8.04 2.50
N VAL A 85 -6.60 -7.46 1.37
CA VAL A 85 -7.96 -6.98 1.12
C VAL A 85 -8.55 -7.78 -0.04
N GLU A 86 -9.25 -8.87 0.29
CA GLU A 86 -9.74 -9.89 -0.65
C GLU A 86 -10.98 -9.47 -1.49
N GLU A 87 -11.51 -8.26 -1.30
CA GLU A 87 -12.73 -7.78 -2.00
C GLU A 87 -12.43 -6.81 -3.16
N GLU A 88 -11.15 -6.58 -3.45
CA GLU A 88 -10.70 -5.65 -4.49
C GLU A 88 -10.47 -6.39 -5.81
N PHE A 89 -10.57 -5.66 -6.93
CA PHE A 89 -10.45 -6.24 -8.29
C PHE A 89 -9.04 -6.80 -8.56
N ASN A 90 -8.02 -6.07 -8.13
CA ASN A 90 -6.63 -6.53 -8.12
C ASN A 90 -6.21 -6.79 -6.66
N PRO A 91 -5.13 -7.55 -6.41
CA PRO A 91 -4.60 -7.71 -5.06
C PRO A 91 -4.32 -6.35 -4.42
N VAL A 92 -4.79 -6.20 -3.17
CA VAL A 92 -4.61 -5.00 -2.37
C VAL A 92 -4.11 -5.38 -0.99
N TRP A 93 -3.14 -4.61 -0.50
CA TRP A 93 -2.65 -4.70 0.87
C TRP A 93 -2.84 -3.35 1.57
N GLU A 94 -3.45 -3.37 2.75
CA GLU A 94 -3.57 -2.20 3.61
C GLU A 94 -2.45 -2.22 4.66
N ILE A 95 -1.55 -1.26 4.54
CA ILE A 95 -0.37 -1.10 5.40
C ILE A 95 -0.61 0.02 6.39
N ALA A 96 -0.49 -0.30 7.68
CA ALA A 96 -0.61 0.67 8.77
C ALA A 96 0.77 1.03 9.34
N PHE A 97 1.05 2.33 9.50
CA PHE A 97 2.32 2.82 10.06
C PHE A 97 2.12 4.15 10.80
N PRO A 98 3.03 4.53 11.74
CA PRO A 98 2.85 5.75 12.52
C PRO A 98 2.94 7.00 11.65
N PHE A 99 2.05 7.96 11.89
CA PHE A 99 2.15 9.29 11.28
C PHE A 99 3.35 10.07 11.85
N THR A 100 4.00 10.88 11.00
CA THR A 100 5.01 11.86 11.43
C THR A 100 4.64 13.26 10.95
N ASP A 101 4.77 14.25 11.85
CA ASP A 101 4.51 15.66 11.52
C ASP A 101 5.57 16.25 10.56
N SER A 102 6.68 15.53 10.31
CA SER A 102 7.68 15.91 9.32
C SER A 102 7.25 15.52 7.91
N ARG A 103 7.10 16.51 7.03
CA ARG A 103 6.83 16.27 5.60
C ARG A 103 7.88 15.36 4.97
N GLU A 104 9.15 15.65 5.19
CA GLU A 104 10.26 14.86 4.66
C GLU A 104 10.27 13.44 5.24
N GLY A 105 9.91 13.30 6.52
CA GLY A 105 9.76 12.00 7.17
C GLY A 105 8.65 11.15 6.53
N MET A 106 7.50 11.76 6.25
CA MET A 106 6.40 11.09 5.55
C MET A 106 6.78 10.72 4.11
N GLU A 107 7.38 11.65 3.35
CA GLU A 107 7.83 11.39 1.97
C GLU A 107 8.85 10.23 1.96
N THR A 108 9.83 10.23 2.85
CA THR A 108 10.83 9.16 2.98
C THR A 108 10.17 7.81 3.32
N MET A 109 9.21 7.81 4.25
CA MET A 109 8.51 6.58 4.67
C MET A 109 7.69 6.00 3.53
N LEU A 110 6.95 6.84 2.79
CA LEU A 110 6.18 6.42 1.62
C LEU A 110 7.10 5.88 0.52
N GLU A 111 8.18 6.58 0.18
CA GLU A 111 9.14 6.12 -0.84
C GLU A 111 9.74 4.77 -0.47
N ARG A 112 10.03 4.54 0.81
CA ARG A 112 10.58 3.28 1.29
C ARG A 112 9.58 2.13 1.17
N ILE A 113 8.34 2.33 1.63
CA ILE A 113 7.27 1.34 1.49
C ILE A 113 7.03 1.00 0.01
N LEU A 114 6.95 2.01 -0.85
CA LEU A 114 6.73 1.82 -2.29
C LEU A 114 7.89 1.08 -2.97
N THR A 115 9.12 1.34 -2.53
CA THR A 115 10.30 0.63 -3.04
C THR A 115 10.24 -0.85 -2.66
N ILE A 116 9.92 -1.15 -1.40
CA ILE A 116 9.77 -2.52 -0.91
C ILE A 116 8.67 -3.24 -1.69
N HIS A 117 7.49 -2.62 -1.80
CA HIS A 117 6.36 -3.19 -2.53
C HIS A 117 6.69 -3.46 -4.00
N LYS A 118 7.32 -2.49 -4.69
CA LYS A 118 7.75 -2.67 -6.08
C LYS A 118 8.71 -3.86 -6.22
N THR A 119 9.70 -3.96 -5.33
CA THR A 119 10.68 -5.05 -5.39
C THR A 119 10.03 -6.39 -5.17
N GLU A 120 9.17 -6.50 -4.15
CA GLU A 120 8.46 -7.73 -3.83
C GLU A 120 7.53 -8.14 -4.97
N LEU A 121 6.68 -7.22 -5.44
CA LEU A 121 5.72 -7.50 -6.50
C LEU A 121 6.39 -8.00 -7.79
N ASN A 122 7.54 -7.43 -8.17
CA ASN A 122 8.30 -7.92 -9.33
C ASN A 122 8.86 -9.33 -9.09
N SER A 123 9.34 -9.62 -7.87
CA SER A 123 9.80 -10.96 -7.49
C SER A 123 8.65 -11.97 -7.54
N THR A 124 7.49 -11.61 -7.00
CA THR A 124 6.26 -12.43 -7.06
C THR A 124 5.86 -12.72 -8.50
N TYR A 125 5.84 -11.70 -9.37
CA TYR A 125 5.52 -11.89 -10.79
C TYR A 125 6.49 -12.83 -11.50
N GLU A 126 7.79 -12.78 -11.20
CA GLU A 126 8.78 -13.72 -11.75
C GLU A 126 8.55 -15.14 -11.25
N GLU A 127 8.19 -15.30 -9.97
CA GLU A 127 7.96 -16.60 -9.34
C GLU A 127 6.70 -17.31 -9.85
N ILE A 128 5.65 -16.58 -10.22
CA ILE A 128 4.35 -17.17 -10.64
C ILE A 128 4.23 -17.43 -12.14
N GLN A 129 5.18 -17.02 -12.99
CA GLN A 129 5.04 -17.07 -14.47
C GLN A 129 4.68 -18.45 -15.02
N ASP A 130 5.22 -19.50 -14.41
CA ASP A 130 5.04 -20.89 -14.83
C ASP A 130 4.07 -21.67 -13.90
N LYS A 131 3.31 -20.98 -13.03
CA LYS A 131 2.47 -21.60 -12.00
C LYS A 131 0.98 -21.62 -12.31
N LYS A 132 0.55 -21.12 -13.48
CA LYS A 132 -0.86 -21.08 -13.87
C LYS A 132 -1.60 -22.41 -13.70
N GLU A 133 -0.95 -23.54 -14.04
CA GLU A 133 -1.53 -24.88 -13.92
C GLU A 133 -1.88 -25.28 -12.47
N GLU A 134 -1.31 -24.62 -11.44
CA GLU A 134 -1.62 -24.87 -10.02
C GLU A 134 -2.95 -24.23 -9.57
N TYR A 135 -3.47 -23.28 -10.36
CA TYR A 135 -4.64 -22.45 -10.06
C TYR A 135 -5.78 -22.62 -11.10
N GLU A 136 -5.66 -23.59 -12.01
CA GLU A 136 -6.68 -23.97 -13.01
C GLU A 136 -7.53 -25.19 -12.61
#